data_AF-K5E186-F1
#
_entry.id   AF-K5E186-F1
#
_cell.length_a   1.000
_cell.length_b   1.000
_cell.length_c   1.000
_cell.angle_alpha   90.00
_cell.angle_beta   90.00
_cell.angle_gamma   90.00
#
_symmetry.space_group_name_H-M   'P 1'
#
loop_
_entity.id
_entity.type
_entity.pdbx_description
1 polymer ?
#
loop_
_entity_poly.entity_id
_entity_poly.type
_entity_poly.pdbx_seq_one_letter_code
_entity_poly.pdbx_strand_id
1 'polypeptide(L)'
;MSESSQKFIARNRPPRVQIEYDVETYGSEKKVQLPFVMGVLADLSGNPSEPLEDVADRKFLETDIDNFDDRLKSMKPRAAFQVDNTLTGEGSLNIDLTFESMDDFTPGQIAKRVEPLNKLLNARTQLAQLVTYMDGKAGAEELVSRLINDPELLKELAEKPLEIDESDSAAEAA
;
A
#
# COMPACT_ATOMS: atom_id res chain seq x y z
N MET A 1 2.22 -8.89 -39.77
CA MET A 1 3.31 -9.08 -40.75
C MET A 1 4.23 -7.87 -40.67
N SER A 2 5.05 -7.78 -39.62
CA SER A 2 6.07 -6.74 -39.45
C SER A 2 7.41 -7.33 -39.88
N GLU A 3 7.90 -6.95 -41.05
CA GLU A 3 9.22 -7.38 -41.50
C GLU A 3 10.29 -6.85 -40.51
N SER A 4 11.06 -7.78 -39.95
CA SER A 4 12.01 -7.48 -38.90
C SER A 4 13.15 -6.62 -39.47
N SER A 5 13.47 -5.55 -38.76
CA SER A 5 14.54 -4.59 -39.06
C SER A 5 15.92 -5.25 -39.25
N GLN A 6 16.08 -6.48 -38.77
CA GLN A 6 17.27 -7.32 -39.00
C GLN A 6 17.46 -7.75 -40.46
N LYS A 7 16.39 -7.94 -41.25
CA LYS A 7 16.51 -8.31 -42.69
C LYS A 7 16.97 -7.14 -43.57
N PHE A 8 16.78 -5.89 -43.13
CA PHE A 8 17.18 -4.71 -43.89
C PHE A 8 18.70 -4.45 -43.83
N ILE A 9 19.35 -4.74 -42.69
CA ILE A 9 20.79 -4.50 -42.50
C ILE A 9 21.66 -5.46 -43.32
N ALA A 10 21.15 -6.65 -43.67
CA ALA A 10 21.88 -7.66 -44.43
C ALA A 10 22.17 -7.28 -45.91
N ARG A 11 21.46 -6.30 -46.50
CA ARG A 11 21.58 -5.98 -47.93
C ARG A 11 22.63 -4.94 -48.28
N ASN A 12 23.04 -4.07 -47.35
CA ASN A 12 23.87 -2.91 -47.71
C ASN A 12 25.35 -3.05 -47.31
N ARG A 13 25.70 -3.90 -46.33
CA ARG A 13 27.10 -4.28 -46.01
C ARG A 13 27.14 -5.64 -45.29
N PRO A 14 27.45 -6.76 -45.95
CA PRO A 14 27.60 -8.03 -45.25
C PRO A 14 28.86 -7.98 -44.35
N PRO A 15 28.73 -8.15 -43.02
CA PRO A 15 29.87 -8.31 -42.13
C PRO A 15 30.64 -9.57 -42.56
N ARG A 16 31.95 -9.46 -42.79
CA ARG A 16 32.74 -10.55 -43.38
C ARG A 16 33.10 -11.69 -42.44
N VAL A 17 32.65 -11.67 -41.20
CA VAL A 17 32.73 -12.83 -40.30
C VAL A 17 31.58 -12.74 -39.31
N GLN A 18 30.63 -13.66 -39.39
CA GLN A 18 29.78 -14.00 -38.25
C GLN A 18 30.44 -15.23 -37.62
N ILE A 19 31.04 -15.06 -36.44
CA ILE A 19 31.54 -16.19 -35.66
C ILE A 19 30.37 -16.65 -34.80
N GLU A 20 29.64 -17.65 -35.28
CA GLU A 20 28.71 -18.40 -34.43
C GLU A 20 29.50 -19.51 -33.74
N TYR A 21 29.38 -19.56 -32.42
CA TYR A 21 29.99 -20.61 -31.61
C TYR A 21 28.97 -21.75 -31.50
N ASP A 22 29.03 -22.70 -32.43
CA ASP A 22 28.22 -23.90 -32.35
C ASP A 22 28.84 -24.83 -31.29
N VAL A 23 28.20 -24.89 -30.13
CA VAL A 23 28.68 -25.72 -29.02
C VAL A 23 28.25 -27.16 -29.29
N GLU A 24 29.07 -27.91 -30.02
CA GLU A 24 28.93 -29.36 -30.11
C GLU A 24 29.13 -29.97 -28.72
N THR A 25 28.03 -30.17 -28.00
CA THR A 25 28.02 -30.94 -26.76
C THR A 25 28.13 -32.41 -27.14
N TYR A 26 29.38 -32.90 -27.26
CA TYR A 26 29.77 -34.29 -27.59
C TYR A 26 29.20 -35.31 -26.59
N GLY A 27 27.89 -35.55 -26.62
CA GLY A 27 27.21 -36.52 -25.74
C GLY A 27 27.36 -36.21 -24.25
N SER A 28 27.79 -35.00 -23.87
CA SER A 28 27.86 -34.61 -22.47
C SER A 28 26.43 -34.40 -21.96
N GLU A 29 26.00 -35.28 -21.07
CA GLU A 29 24.72 -35.14 -20.36
C GLU A 29 24.68 -33.77 -19.69
N LYS A 30 23.88 -32.85 -20.26
CA LYS A 30 23.54 -31.60 -19.59
C LYS A 30 22.86 -31.99 -18.28
N LYS A 31 23.55 -31.83 -17.15
CA LYS A 31 22.94 -31.96 -15.82
C LYS A 31 21.85 -30.91 -15.71
N VAL A 32 20.62 -31.29 -16.05
CA VAL A 32 19.43 -30.49 -15.80
C VAL A 32 19.15 -30.62 -14.32
N GLN A 33 19.54 -29.62 -13.54
CA GLN A 33 19.21 -29.56 -12.14
C GLN A 33 17.78 -29.04 -12.01
N LEU A 34 16.90 -29.87 -11.44
CA LEU A 34 15.55 -29.44 -11.10
C LEU A 34 15.64 -28.32 -10.05
N PRO A 35 14.84 -27.24 -10.20
CA PRO A 35 14.79 -26.21 -9.19
C PRO A 35 14.32 -26.81 -7.85
N PHE A 36 14.96 -26.40 -6.76
CA PHE A 36 14.52 -26.77 -5.43
C PHE A 36 13.26 -25.97 -5.08
N VAL A 37 12.10 -26.63 -5.13
CA VAL A 37 10.81 -26.03 -4.77
C VAL A 37 10.45 -26.49 -3.35
N MET A 38 10.15 -25.53 -2.48
CA MET A 38 9.71 -25.79 -1.11
C MET A 38 8.22 -25.49 -0.98
N GLY A 39 7.45 -26.50 -0.56
CA GLY A 39 6.04 -26.31 -0.20
C GLY A 39 5.90 -25.90 1.26
N VAL A 40 5.22 -24.77 1.52
CA VAL A 40 4.87 -24.33 2.87
C VAL A 40 3.38 -24.58 3.09
N LEU A 41 3.06 -25.32 4.16
CA LEU A 41 1.69 -25.59 4.60
C LEU A 41 1.43 -24.84 5.90
N ALA A 42 0.55 -23.85 5.86
CA ALA A 42 0.19 -23.03 7.02
C ALA A 42 -1.24 -22.51 6.89
N ASP A 43 -1.86 -22.17 8.02
CA ASP A 43 -3.07 -21.34 8.01
C ASP A 43 -2.66 -19.87 7.84
N LEU A 44 -2.96 -19.33 6.66
CA LEU A 44 -2.62 -17.99 6.25
C LEU A 44 -3.85 -17.08 6.12
N SER A 45 -5.05 -17.63 6.34
CA SER A 45 -6.34 -16.94 6.11
C SER A 45 -6.93 -16.31 7.37
N GLY A 46 -6.55 -16.80 8.56
CA GLY A 46 -7.07 -16.31 9.83
C GLY A 46 -8.54 -16.62 10.02
N ASN A 47 -9.38 -15.58 10.12
CA ASN A 47 -10.83 -15.67 10.28
C ASN A 47 -11.55 -15.21 8.99
N PRO A 48 -11.46 -15.97 7.88
CA PRO A 48 -12.00 -15.56 6.60
C PRO A 48 -13.52 -15.37 6.67
N SER A 49 -14.04 -14.40 5.94
CA SER A 49 -15.49 -14.16 5.83
C SER A 49 -16.21 -15.24 5.03
N GLU A 50 -15.50 -15.83 4.07
CA GLU A 50 -15.98 -16.91 3.21
C GLU A 50 -15.29 -18.22 3.63
N PRO A 51 -16.03 -19.34 3.74
CA PRO A 51 -15.43 -20.61 4.09
C PRO A 51 -14.44 -21.04 2.99
N LEU A 52 -13.27 -21.51 3.41
CA LEU A 52 -12.26 -22.06 2.51
C LEU A 52 -12.75 -23.37 1.90
N GLU A 53 -12.28 -23.66 0.68
CA GLU A 53 -12.47 -24.96 0.03
C GLU A 53 -11.91 -26.10 0.87
N ASP A 54 -12.37 -27.32 0.63
CA ASP A 54 -11.83 -28.51 1.26
C ASP A 54 -10.34 -28.68 0.92
N VAL A 55 -9.57 -29.22 1.87
CA VAL A 55 -8.11 -29.35 1.72
C VAL A 55 -7.72 -30.13 0.45
N ALA A 56 -8.56 -31.06 -0.01
CA ALA A 56 -8.34 -31.84 -1.22
C ALA A 56 -8.44 -31.02 -2.52
N ASP A 57 -9.22 -29.94 -2.52
CA ASP A 57 -9.45 -29.09 -3.69
C ASP A 57 -8.47 -27.90 -3.76
N ARG A 58 -7.80 -27.59 -2.64
CA ARG A 58 -6.81 -26.50 -2.55
C ARG A 58 -5.57 -26.80 -3.39
N LYS A 59 -5.22 -25.85 -4.26
CA LYS A 59 -4.01 -25.91 -5.09
C LYS A 59 -2.84 -25.19 -4.43
N PHE A 60 -1.64 -25.73 -4.63
CA PHE A 60 -0.41 -25.00 -4.33
C PHE A 60 -0.27 -23.81 -5.29
N LEU A 61 -0.03 -22.64 -4.72
CA LEU A 61 0.21 -21.42 -5.47
C LEU A 61 1.67 -21.04 -5.32
N GLU A 62 2.29 -20.69 -6.43
CA GLU A 62 3.64 -20.12 -6.44
C GLU A 62 3.60 -18.71 -5.86
N THR A 63 4.54 -18.45 -4.94
CA THR A 63 4.74 -17.16 -4.29
C THR A 63 6.18 -16.74 -4.52
N ASP A 64 6.35 -15.55 -5.08
CA ASP A 64 7.65 -14.90 -5.33
C ASP A 64 7.57 -13.44 -4.89
N ILE A 65 8.72 -12.75 -4.84
CA ILE A 65 8.84 -11.34 -4.44
C ILE A 65 7.95 -10.44 -5.32
N ASP A 66 7.81 -10.78 -6.59
CA ASP A 66 7.04 -9.98 -7.56
C ASP A 66 5.53 -10.17 -7.44
N ASN A 67 5.03 -11.27 -6.83
CA ASN A 67 3.61 -11.60 -6.79
C ASN A 67 3.03 -11.75 -5.37
N PHE A 68 3.83 -11.47 -4.34
CA PHE A 68 3.44 -11.69 -2.95
C PHE A 68 2.17 -10.93 -2.56
N ASP A 69 2.09 -9.64 -2.91
CA ASP A 69 0.93 -8.80 -2.58
C ASP A 69 -0.33 -9.25 -3.34
N ASP A 70 -0.20 -9.65 -4.61
CA ASP A 70 -1.31 -10.19 -5.38
C ASP A 70 -1.85 -11.50 -4.76
N ARG A 71 -0.94 -12.36 -4.26
CA ARG A 71 -1.31 -13.58 -3.55
C ARG A 71 -2.00 -13.27 -2.23
N LEU A 72 -1.44 -12.37 -1.44
CA LEU A 72 -2.01 -11.93 -0.17
C LEU A 72 -3.43 -11.38 -0.37
N LYS A 73 -3.60 -10.48 -1.34
CA LYS A 73 -4.89 -9.91 -1.72
C LYS A 73 -5.90 -10.95 -2.16
N SER A 74 -5.48 -11.98 -2.89
CA SER A 74 -6.37 -13.06 -3.32
C SER A 74 -6.85 -13.93 -2.16
N MET A 75 -6.01 -14.13 -1.15
CA MET A 75 -6.33 -14.92 0.03
C MET A 75 -7.24 -14.18 1.02
N LYS A 76 -7.19 -12.83 1.00
CA LYS A 76 -7.93 -11.93 1.92
C LYS A 76 -7.82 -12.36 3.39
N PRO A 77 -6.60 -12.45 3.96
CA PRO A 77 -6.46 -12.75 5.37
C PRO A 77 -7.25 -11.76 6.20
N ARG A 78 -8.09 -12.28 7.10
CA ARG A 78 -8.96 -11.45 7.93
C ARG A 78 -8.67 -11.70 9.41
N ALA A 79 -8.44 -10.60 10.13
CA ALA A 79 -8.30 -10.62 11.58
C ALA A 79 -9.51 -9.92 12.21
N ALA A 80 -10.39 -10.73 12.78
CA ALA A 80 -11.58 -10.28 13.49
C ALA A 80 -11.49 -10.73 14.95
N PHE A 81 -11.29 -9.79 15.87
CA PHE A 81 -11.16 -10.04 17.30
C PHE A 81 -11.48 -8.80 18.13
N GLN A 82 -11.69 -9.00 19.43
CA GLN A 82 -12.02 -7.94 20.37
C GLN A 82 -10.79 -7.57 21.19
N VAL A 83 -10.55 -6.27 21.36
CA VAL A 83 -9.44 -5.73 22.16
C VAL A 83 -9.95 -4.78 23.23
N ASP A 84 -9.13 -4.53 24.24
CA ASP A 84 -9.43 -3.53 25.27
C ASP A 84 -9.40 -2.11 24.68
N ASN A 85 -10.42 -1.31 25.01
CA ASN A 85 -10.54 0.05 24.50
C ASN A 85 -9.73 1.04 25.35
N THR A 86 -8.55 1.42 24.86
CA THR A 86 -7.68 2.41 25.50
C THR A 86 -8.01 3.86 25.14
N LEU A 87 -8.95 4.11 24.22
CA LEU A 87 -9.32 5.47 23.79
C LEU A 87 -10.25 6.16 24.80
N THR A 88 -11.25 5.44 25.28
CA THR A 88 -12.18 5.95 26.31
C THR A 88 -11.90 5.37 27.70
N GLY A 89 -11.05 4.34 27.79
CA GLY A 89 -10.73 3.65 29.04
C GLY A 89 -11.81 2.70 29.55
N GLU A 90 -12.91 2.53 28.80
CA GLU A 90 -14.04 1.68 29.16
C GLU A 90 -14.47 0.81 27.98
N GLY A 91 -14.80 -0.45 28.30
CA GLY A 91 -15.32 -1.42 27.35
C GLY A 91 -14.25 -2.01 26.41
N SER A 92 -14.73 -2.57 25.31
CA SER A 92 -13.93 -3.31 24.36
C SER A 92 -14.23 -2.85 22.93
N LEU A 93 -13.19 -2.81 22.11
CA LEU A 93 -13.25 -2.41 20.71
C LEU A 93 -13.21 -3.66 19.83
N ASN A 94 -14.19 -3.80 18.95
CA ASN A 94 -14.16 -4.84 17.93
C ASN A 94 -13.31 -4.39 16.76
N ILE A 95 -12.29 -5.18 16.43
CA ILE A 95 -11.42 -4.97 15.29
C ILE A 95 -11.81 -5.97 14.21
N ASP A 96 -11.99 -5.47 12.99
CA ASP A 96 -12.20 -6.26 11.79
C ASP A 96 -11.30 -5.69 10.69
N LEU A 97 -10.24 -6.44 10.36
CA LEU A 97 -9.23 -6.03 9.39
C LEU A 97 -9.08 -7.09 8.32
N THR A 98 -9.07 -6.65 7.07
CA THR A 98 -8.73 -7.47 5.91
C THR A 98 -7.45 -6.92 5.29
N PHE A 99 -6.44 -7.77 5.14
CA PHE A 99 -5.13 -7.40 4.60
C PHE A 99 -5.09 -7.65 3.09
N GLU A 100 -4.54 -6.69 2.34
CA GLU A 100 -4.36 -6.77 0.90
C GLU A 100 -2.89 -6.74 0.48
N SER A 101 -2.03 -6.03 1.21
CA SER A 101 -0.58 -5.97 0.95
C SER A 101 0.24 -6.07 2.23
N MET A 102 1.55 -6.27 2.09
CA MET A 102 2.46 -6.30 3.25
C MET A 102 2.47 -4.97 4.03
N ASP A 103 2.20 -3.86 3.35
CA ASP A 103 2.14 -2.53 3.98
C ASP A 103 0.96 -2.39 4.97
N ASP A 104 -0.10 -3.17 4.79
CA ASP A 104 -1.27 -3.14 5.68
C ASP A 104 -0.94 -3.60 7.12
N PHE A 105 0.18 -4.29 7.32
CA PHE A 105 0.67 -4.66 8.66
C PHE A 105 1.32 -3.49 9.41
N THR A 106 1.57 -2.36 8.75
CA THR A 106 2.16 -1.20 9.40
C THR A 106 1.12 -0.51 10.30
N PRO A 107 1.52 0.01 11.49
CA PRO A 107 0.58 0.67 12.40
C PRO A 107 -0.17 1.85 11.78
N GLY A 108 0.46 2.54 10.83
CA GLY A 108 -0.17 3.65 10.10
C GLY A 108 -1.33 3.20 9.23
N GLN A 109 -1.21 2.07 8.53
CA GLN A 109 -2.31 1.53 7.72
C GLN A 109 -3.40 0.92 8.59
N ILE A 110 -3.03 0.22 9.67
CA ILE A 110 -3.99 -0.31 10.65
C ILE A 110 -4.82 0.82 11.25
N ALA A 111 -4.19 1.92 11.67
CA ALA A 111 -4.89 3.08 12.24
C ALA A 111 -5.87 3.73 11.24
N LYS A 112 -5.58 3.72 9.94
CA LYS A 112 -6.50 4.22 8.89
C LYS A 112 -7.72 3.33 8.70
N ARG A 113 -7.59 2.01 8.88
CA ARG A 113 -8.68 1.05 8.70
C ARG A 113 -9.63 1.01 9.90
N VAL A 114 -9.13 1.36 11.10
CA VAL A 114 -9.94 1.42 12.33
C VAL A 114 -10.54 2.82 12.47
N GLU A 115 -11.84 2.97 12.21
CA GLU A 115 -12.53 4.26 12.12
C GLU A 115 -12.27 5.24 13.30
N PRO A 116 -12.33 4.82 14.59
CA PRO A 116 -11.99 5.72 15.69
C PRO A 116 -10.53 6.24 15.65
N LEU A 117 -9.58 5.39 15.25
CA LEU A 117 -8.16 5.76 15.15
C LEU A 117 -7.91 6.63 13.92
N ASN A 118 -8.64 6.39 12.83
CA ASN A 118 -8.53 7.17 11.60
C ASN A 118 -8.88 8.65 11.85
N LYS A 119 -9.94 8.92 12.63
CA LYS A 119 -10.30 10.29 13.03
C LYS A 119 -9.19 10.98 13.82
N LEU A 120 -8.56 10.28 14.76
CA LEU A 120 -7.44 10.82 15.53
C LEU A 120 -6.19 11.03 14.67
N LEU A 121 -5.94 10.14 13.73
CA LEU A 121 -4.83 10.27 12.78
C LEU A 121 -5.03 11.48 11.85
N ASN A 122 -6.25 11.69 11.37
CA ASN A 122 -6.60 12.84 10.54
C ASN A 122 -6.48 14.15 11.32
N ALA A 123 -7.00 14.20 12.56
CA ALA A 123 -6.83 15.36 13.43
C ALA A 123 -5.35 15.66 13.70
N ARG A 124 -4.54 14.64 13.99
CA ARG A 124 -3.08 14.81 14.16
C ARG A 124 -2.42 15.35 12.90
N THR A 125 -2.85 14.89 11.73
CA THR A 125 -2.28 15.32 10.43
C THR A 125 -2.63 16.78 10.15
N GLN A 126 -3.88 17.18 10.40
CA GLN A 126 -4.34 18.57 10.30
C GLN A 126 -3.59 19.49 11.26
N LEU A 127 -3.37 19.05 12.51
CA LEU A 127 -2.60 19.82 13.49
C LEU A 127 -1.12 19.94 13.08
N ALA A 128 -0.51 18.88 12.54
CA ALA A 128 0.86 18.93 12.05
C ALA A 128 1.00 19.89 10.86
N GLN A 129 0.04 19.85 9.92
CA GLN A 129 -0.03 20.80 8.80
C GLN A 129 -0.20 22.24 9.30
N LEU A 130 -1.07 22.46 10.28
CA LEU A 130 -1.27 23.78 10.89
C LEU A 130 0.04 24.32 11.47
N VAL A 131 0.80 23.50 12.20
CA VAL A 131 2.12 23.90 12.73
C VAL A 131 3.06 24.32 11.59
N THR A 132 3.11 23.56 10.50
CA THR A 132 3.91 23.93 9.31
C THR A 132 3.44 25.23 8.67
N TYR A 133 2.13 25.49 8.61
CA TYR A 133 1.60 26.74 8.06
C TYR A 133 1.82 27.95 8.97
N MET A 134 1.90 27.75 10.28
CA MET A 134 2.18 28.79 11.27
C MET A 134 3.67 29.13 11.33
N ASP A 135 4.55 28.17 11.00
CA ASP A 135 5.99 28.39 10.93
C ASP A 135 6.33 29.50 9.90
N GLY A 136 6.88 30.61 10.40
CA GLY A 136 7.20 31.80 9.61
C GLY A 136 6.05 32.82 9.42
N LYS A 137 4.85 32.59 9.96
CA LYS A 137 3.70 33.53 9.87
C LYS A 137 3.26 34.05 11.25
N ALA A 138 3.97 35.04 11.77
CA ALA A 138 3.70 35.65 13.09
C ALA A 138 2.23 36.14 13.28
N GLY A 139 1.58 36.62 12.21
CA GLY A 139 0.18 37.05 12.28
C GLY A 139 -0.81 35.90 12.48
N ALA A 140 -0.49 34.69 12.00
CA ALA A 140 -1.33 33.51 12.22
C ALA A 140 -1.26 33.03 13.68
N GLU A 141 -0.07 33.09 14.29
CA GLU A 141 0.12 32.76 15.71
C GLU A 141 -0.70 33.66 16.65
N GLU A 142 -0.75 34.96 16.35
CA GLU A 142 -1.52 35.92 17.16
C GLU A 142 -3.04 35.76 17.00
N LEU A 143 -3.50 35.29 15.83
CA LEU A 143 -4.92 34.99 15.61
C LEU A 143 -5.33 33.70 16.31
N VAL A 144 -4.49 32.67 16.28
CA VAL A 144 -4.74 31.41 17.00
C VAL A 144 -4.70 31.63 18.51
N SER A 145 -3.79 32.47 19.02
CA SER A 145 -3.75 32.80 20.45
C SER A 145 -5.00 33.54 20.91
N ARG A 146 -5.50 34.49 20.10
CA ARG A 146 -6.79 35.15 20.36
C ARG A 146 -7.95 34.16 20.36
N LEU A 147 -7.99 33.27 19.38
CA LEU A 147 -9.03 32.25 19.28
C LEU A 147 -9.06 31.33 20.51
N ILE A 148 -7.90 30.92 21.02
CA ILE A 148 -7.82 30.08 22.24
C ILE A 148 -8.32 30.83 23.48
N ASN A 149 -8.11 32.15 23.55
CA ASN A 149 -8.51 32.96 24.70
C ASN A 149 -10.00 33.32 24.70
N ASP A 150 -10.67 33.28 23.54
CA ASP A 150 -12.09 33.64 23.38
C ASP A 150 -12.98 32.38 23.12
N PRO A 151 -13.56 31.78 24.18
CA PRO A 151 -14.35 30.55 24.07
C PRO A 151 -15.67 30.70 23.31
N GLU A 152 -16.18 31.93 23.16
CA GLU A 152 -17.40 32.21 22.37
C GLU A 152 -17.12 32.14 20.87
N LEU A 153 -16.01 32.74 20.41
CA LEU A 153 -15.57 32.69 19.01
C LEU A 153 -15.24 31.26 18.57
N LEU A 154 -14.64 30.46 19.47
CA LEU A 154 -14.39 29.04 19.21
C LEU A 154 -15.67 28.25 18.97
N LYS A 155 -16.75 28.53 19.73
CA LYS A 155 -18.03 27.84 19.53
C LYS A 155 -18.69 28.22 18.21
N GLU A 156 -18.70 29.50 17.86
CA GLU A 156 -19.24 29.97 16.58
C GLU A 156 -18.51 29.37 15.37
N LEU A 157 -17.18 29.26 15.46
CA LEU A 157 -16.36 28.67 14.40
C LEU A 157 -16.43 27.13 14.35
N ALA A 158 -16.64 26.46 15.48
CA ALA A 158 -16.80 25.00 15.53
C ALA A 158 -18.18 24.54 15.02
N GLU A 159 -19.22 25.37 15.13
CA GLU A 159 -20.56 25.08 14.63
C GLU A 159 -20.72 25.36 13.13
N LYS A 160 -19.86 26.20 12.55
CA LYS A 160 -19.94 26.56 11.14
C LYS A 160 -19.22 25.50 10.28
N PRO A 161 -19.91 24.83 9.33
CA PRO A 161 -19.25 23.90 8.41
C PRO A 161 -18.21 24.64 7.57
N LEU A 162 -17.06 24.00 7.35
CA LEU A 162 -16.00 24.50 6.47
C LEU A 162 -16.53 24.58 5.02
N GLU A 163 -16.89 25.78 4.56
CA GLU A 163 -16.99 26.10 3.14
C GLU A 163 -15.56 26.21 2.59
N ILE A 164 -15.08 25.14 1.96
CA ILE A 164 -13.79 25.14 1.27
C ILE A 164 -14.01 25.86 -0.06
N ASP A 165 -13.55 27.10 -0.17
CA ASP A 165 -13.57 27.87 -1.41
C ASP A 165 -12.40 27.40 -2.30
N GLU A 166 -12.71 26.84 -3.47
CA GLU A 166 -11.73 26.24 -4.42
C GLU A 166 -10.84 27.28 -5.13
N SER A 167 -10.92 28.57 -4.77
CA SER A 167 -10.24 29.64 -5.51
C SER A 167 -8.73 29.77 -5.25
N ASP A 168 -8.17 29.13 -4.22
CA ASP A 168 -6.76 29.32 -3.84
C ASP A 168 -5.79 28.25 -4.41
N SER A 169 -6.28 27.20 -5.08
CA SER A 169 -5.40 26.19 -5.70
C SER A 169 -4.82 26.63 -7.06
N ALA A 170 -5.23 27.78 -7.59
CA ALA A 170 -4.81 28.27 -8.90
C ALA A 170 -3.64 29.28 -8.84
N ALA A 171 -3.26 29.77 -7.67
CA ALA A 171 -2.23 30.80 -7.53
C ALA A 171 -0.80 30.25 -7.34
N GLU A 172 -0.61 28.93 -7.17
CA GLU A 172 0.70 28.32 -6.89
C GLU A 172 1.33 27.61 -8.11
N ALA A 173 0.75 27.76 -9.31
CA ALA A 173 1.25 27.17 -10.56
C ALA A 173 1.65 28.19 -11.65
N ALA A 174 2.08 29.40 -11.26
CA ALA A 174 2.62 30.41 -12.19
C ALA A 174 3.99 30.92 -11.73
#